data_AF-A0A6J7ZF57-F1
#
_entry.id   AF-A0A6J7ZF57-F1
#
_cell.length_a   1.000
_cell.length_b   1.000
_cell.length_c   1.000
_cell.angle_alpha   90.00
_cell.angle_beta   90.00
_cell.angle_gamma   90.00
#
_symmetry.space_group_name_H-M   'P 1'
#
loop_
_entity.id
_entity.type
_entity.pdbx_description
1 polymer ?
#
loop_
_entity_poly.entity_id
_entity_poly.type
_entity_poly.pdbx_seq_one_letter_code
_entity_poly.pdbx_strand_id
1 'polypeptide(L)'
;MKSENTPPAMVLLPEFMRRLQDMTALMQQQKVEFPEEHILLINIAHPLIQNLVNLSQGAIIQEGGESPSTELANMICHHVYDLALIAQKGFDAEGMKDFVERSNQVLTRLTTH
;
A
#
# COMPACT_ATOMS: atom_id res chain seq x y z
N MET A 1 -15.18 -16.79 3.15
CA MET A 1 -14.58 -16.25 1.91
C MET A 1 -13.09 -16.39 2.05
N LYS A 2 -12.39 -17.00 1.07
CA LYS A 2 -10.95 -17.28 1.18
C LYS A 2 -10.20 -15.94 1.30
N SER A 3 -9.33 -15.83 2.30
CA SER A 3 -8.54 -14.63 2.60
C SER A 3 -7.67 -14.17 1.42
N GLU A 4 -7.32 -15.06 0.49
CA GLU A 4 -6.53 -14.77 -0.72
C GLU A 4 -7.22 -13.83 -1.72
N ASN A 5 -8.56 -13.79 -1.74
CA ASN A 5 -9.30 -12.89 -2.64
C ASN A 5 -9.62 -11.53 -1.99
N THR A 6 -9.25 -11.33 -0.73
CA THR A 6 -9.50 -10.09 0.01
C THR A 6 -8.22 -9.25 -0.03
N PRO A 7 -8.28 -7.94 -0.31
CA PRO A 7 -7.07 -7.14 -0.37
C PRO A 7 -6.30 -7.16 0.97
N PRO A 8 -4.94 -7.11 0.93
CA PRO A 8 -4.10 -7.14 2.13
C PRO A 8 -4.24 -5.86 2.97
N ALA A 9 -4.60 -4.74 2.35
CA ALA A 9 -4.90 -3.49 3.01
C ALA A 9 -5.95 -2.68 2.23
N MET A 10 -6.63 -1.75 2.91
CA MET A 10 -7.64 -0.88 2.32
C MET A 10 -7.54 0.52 2.94
N VAL A 11 -7.66 1.55 2.10
CA VAL A 11 -7.71 2.93 2.58
C VAL A 11 -9.17 3.35 2.78
N LEU A 12 -9.51 3.75 4.00
CA LEU A 12 -10.80 4.36 4.32
C LEU A 12 -10.69 5.88 4.29
N LEU A 13 -11.61 6.49 3.58
CA LEU A 13 -11.89 7.91 3.67
C LEU A 13 -12.89 8.19 4.81
N PRO A 14 -12.71 9.26 5.60
CA PRO A 14 -13.75 9.74 6.49
C PRO A 14 -15.07 9.98 5.73
N GLU A 15 -16.19 9.52 6.30
CA GLU A 15 -17.50 9.53 5.63
C GLU A 15 -17.95 10.93 5.21
N PHE A 16 -17.64 11.94 6.03
CA PHE A 16 -17.87 13.34 5.71
C PHE A 16 -17.15 13.78 4.42
N MET A 17 -15.90 13.37 4.23
CA MET A 17 -15.12 13.71 3.02
C MET A 17 -15.65 12.98 1.79
N ARG A 18 -16.09 11.72 1.96
CA ARG A 18 -16.77 10.99 0.88
C ARG A 18 -18.03 11.73 0.43
N ARG A 19 -18.88 12.17 1.38
CA ARG A 19 -20.08 12.95 1.06
C ARG A 19 -19.75 14.29 0.40
N LEU A 20 -18.70 14.97 0.86
CA LEU A 20 -18.24 16.22 0.27
C LEU A 20 -17.75 16.00 -1.17
N GLN A 21 -17.00 14.93 -1.44
CA GLN A 21 -16.57 14.54 -2.79
C GLN A 21 -17.77 14.30 -3.71
N ASP A 22 -18.78 13.55 -3.24
CA ASP A 22 -20.01 13.29 -4.01
C ASP A 22 -20.75 14.60 -4.35
N MET A 23 -20.83 15.54 -3.40
CA MET A 23 -21.48 16.83 -3.61
C MET A 23 -20.68 17.76 -4.52
N THR A 24 -19.36 17.83 -4.35
CA THR A 24 -18.48 18.71 -5.15
C THR A 24 -18.36 18.22 -6.59
N ALA A 25 -18.34 16.91 -6.82
CA ALA A 25 -18.35 16.32 -8.17
C ALA A 25 -19.61 16.70 -8.98
N LEU A 26 -20.75 16.95 -8.31
CA LEU A 26 -21.98 17.42 -8.95
C LEU A 26 -21.98 18.94 -9.19
N MET A 27 -21.26 19.71 -8.38
CA MET A 27 -21.26 21.18 -8.44
C MET A 27 -20.13 21.77 -9.32
N GLN A 28 -18.99 21.10 -9.41
CA GLN A 28 -17.85 21.53 -10.23
C GLN A 28 -17.17 20.31 -10.87
N GLN A 29 -16.78 20.43 -12.15
CA GLN A 29 -15.90 19.46 -12.82
C GLN A 29 -14.44 19.53 -12.32
N GLN A 30 -14.18 20.11 -11.15
CA GLN A 30 -12.84 20.17 -10.58
C GLN A 30 -12.53 18.90 -9.81
N LYS A 31 -11.34 18.34 -10.07
CA LYS A 31 -10.80 17.18 -9.36
C LYS A 31 -10.68 17.54 -7.88
N VAL A 32 -11.46 16.89 -7.03
CA VAL A 32 -11.29 16.99 -5.57
C VAL A 32 -9.99 16.29 -5.23
N GLU A 33 -8.99 17.05 -4.77
CA GLU A 33 -7.75 16.49 -4.23
C GLU A 33 -8.08 15.54 -3.07
N PHE A 34 -7.32 14.44 -2.99
CA PHE A 34 -7.52 13.50 -1.89
C PHE A 34 -6.99 14.15 -0.60
N PRO A 35 -7.68 13.99 0.53
CA PRO A 35 -7.16 14.48 1.80
C PRO A 35 -5.80 13.81 2.09
N GLU A 36 -4.84 14.57 2.61
CA GLU A 36 -3.55 14.01 3.04
C GLU A 36 -3.75 12.96 4.15
N GLU A 37 -4.81 13.10 4.95
CA GLU A 37 -5.16 12.17 6.03
C GLU A 37 -6.17 11.10 5.60
N HIS A 38 -5.85 9.84 5.83
CA HIS A 38 -6.71 8.69 5.59
C HIS A 38 -6.41 7.56 6.58
N ILE A 39 -7.33 6.61 6.70
CA ILE A 39 -7.16 5.46 7.61
C ILE A 39 -6.75 4.26 6.77
N LEU A 40 -5.59 3.66 7.06
CA LEU A 40 -5.17 2.39 6.46
C LEU A 40 -5.65 1.22 7.32
N LEU A 41 -6.57 0.42 6.79
CA LEU A 41 -6.94 -0.87 7.36
C LEU A 41 -6.01 -1.96 6.84
N ILE A 42 -5.47 -2.77 7.74
CA ILE A 42 -4.59 -3.91 7.41
C ILE A 42 -5.32 -5.22 7.70
N ASN A 43 -5.32 -6.13 6.73
CA ASN A 43 -5.85 -7.47 6.90
C ASN A 43 -4.78 -8.42 7.43
N ILE A 44 -4.68 -8.54 8.76
CA ILE A 44 -3.70 -9.41 9.43
C ILE A 44 -3.90 -10.92 9.12
N ALA A 45 -5.07 -11.31 8.61
CA ALA A 45 -5.34 -12.68 8.19
C ALA A 45 -4.89 -12.97 6.75
N HIS A 46 -4.39 -11.96 6.02
CA HIS A 46 -3.91 -12.13 4.66
C HIS A 46 -2.52 -12.79 4.63
N PRO A 47 -2.28 -13.84 3.81
CA PRO A 47 -1.00 -14.54 3.75
C PRO A 47 0.22 -13.63 3.50
N LEU A 48 0.06 -12.61 2.64
CA LEU A 48 1.12 -11.60 2.39
C LEU A 48 1.55 -10.87 3.66
N ILE A 49 0.60 -10.47 4.52
CA ILE A 49 0.89 -9.74 5.76
C ILE A 49 1.56 -10.68 6.77
N GLN A 50 1.12 -11.93 6.85
CA GLN A 50 1.76 -12.94 7.71
C GLN A 50 3.20 -13.23 7.27
N ASN A 51 3.43 -13.38 5.96
CA ASN A 51 4.77 -13.56 5.40
C ASN A 51 5.68 -12.36 5.67
N LEU A 52 5.13 -11.15 5.61
CA LEU A 52 5.85 -9.91 5.94
C LEU A 52 6.27 -9.88 7.41
N VAL A 53 5.36 -10.25 8.33
CA VAL A 53 5.69 -10.36 9.76
C VAL A 53 6.82 -11.37 9.97
N ASN A 54 6.75 -12.55 9.35
CA ASN A 54 7.79 -13.56 9.44
C ASN A 54 9.14 -13.08 8.87
N LEU A 55 9.10 -12.38 7.73
CA LEU A 55 10.29 -11.79 7.09
C LEU A 55 10.96 -10.75 8.01
N SER A 56 10.16 -9.91 8.67
CA SER A 56 10.66 -8.92 9.63
C SER A 56 11.24 -9.55 10.89
N GLN A 57 10.68 -10.68 11.36
CA GLN A 57 11.19 -11.41 12.53
C GLN A 57 12.49 -12.17 12.23
N GLY A 58 12.71 -12.58 10.97
CA GLY A 58 13.95 -13.20 10.52
C GLY A 58 15.10 -12.22 10.30
N ALA A 59 14.88 -10.91 10.45
CA ALA A 59 15.92 -9.91 10.35
C ALA A 59 16.81 -9.93 11.60
N ILE A 60 17.92 -10.67 11.53
CA ILE A 60 19.00 -10.55 12.50
C ILE A 60 19.63 -9.16 12.29
N ILE A 61 19.38 -8.25 13.22
CA ILE A 61 19.98 -6.91 13.23
C ILE A 61 21.48 -7.09 13.44
N GLN A 62 22.29 -6.90 12.40
CA GLN A 62 23.74 -6.87 12.53
C GLN A 62 24.17 -5.49 13.02
N GLU A 63 25.20 -5.45 13.87
CA GLU A 63 25.81 -4.23 14.39
C GLU A 63 26.43 -3.41 13.24
N GLY A 64 25.62 -2.64 12.50
CA GLY A 64 26.12 -1.77 11.43
C GLY A 64 25.15 -1.38 10.31
N GLY A 65 23.93 -1.91 10.23
CA GLY A 65 22.98 -1.49 9.17
C GLY A 65 21.64 -2.24 9.14
N GLU A 66 20.73 -1.80 8.28
CA GLU A 66 19.48 -2.53 8.01
C GLU A 66 19.81 -3.87 7.33
N SER A 67 19.27 -4.97 7.87
CA SER A 67 19.42 -6.28 7.25
C SER A 67 18.69 -6.30 5.90
N PRO A 68 19.16 -7.05 4.88
CA PRO A 68 18.49 -7.15 3.59
C PRO A 68 17.01 -7.57 3.68
N SER A 69 16.67 -8.37 4.70
CA SER A 69 15.30 -8.75 5.04
C SER A 69 14.45 -7.57 5.55
N THR A 70 15.04 -6.65 6.32
CA THR A 70 14.37 -5.42 6.79
C THR A 70 14.05 -4.49 5.62
N GLU A 71 15.02 -4.25 4.73
CA GLU A 71 14.78 -3.46 3.52
C GLU A 71 13.67 -4.07 2.64
N LEU A 72 13.65 -5.40 2.52
CA LEU A 72 12.63 -6.09 1.71
C LEU A 72 11.26 -5.97 2.36
N ALA A 73 11.19 -6.14 3.69
CA ALA A 73 9.96 -5.92 4.44
C ALA A 73 9.45 -4.49 4.25
N ASN A 74 10.31 -3.48 4.31
CA ASN A 74 9.95 -2.08 4.04
C ASN A 74 9.41 -1.90 2.61
N MET A 75 10.06 -2.45 1.59
CA MET A 75 9.56 -2.35 0.22
C MET A 75 8.18 -3.01 0.04
N ILE A 76 7.95 -4.17 0.65
CA ILE A 76 6.66 -4.86 0.58
C ILE A 76 5.58 -4.05 1.33
N CYS A 77 5.90 -3.43 2.47
CA CYS A 77 4.97 -2.53 3.18
C CYS A 77 4.49 -1.38 2.28
N HIS A 78 5.43 -0.70 1.60
CA HIS A 78 5.07 0.38 0.67
C HIS A 78 4.22 -0.13 -0.50
N HIS A 79 4.55 -1.29 -1.05
CA HIS A 79 3.76 -1.89 -2.12
C HIS A 79 2.33 -2.24 -1.68
N VAL A 80 2.14 -2.80 -0.47
CA VAL A 80 0.81 -3.07 0.10
C VAL A 80 0.02 -1.77 0.27
N TYR A 81 0.67 -0.71 0.71
CA TYR A 81 0.06 0.61 0.86
C TYR A 81 -0.37 1.20 -0.49
N ASP A 82 0.50 1.13 -1.51
CA ASP A 82 0.18 1.59 -2.85
C ASP A 82 -1.02 0.86 -3.44
N LEU A 83 -1.10 -0.46 -3.25
CA LEU A 83 -2.24 -1.25 -3.68
C LEU A 83 -3.54 -0.81 -3.00
N ALA A 84 -3.47 -0.46 -1.71
CA ALA A 84 -4.63 0.03 -0.96
C ALA A 84 -5.10 1.41 -1.46
N LEU A 85 -4.17 2.28 -1.87
CA LEU A 85 -4.48 3.58 -2.48
C LEU A 85 -5.09 3.41 -3.88
N ILE A 86 -4.51 2.55 -4.73
CA ILE A 86 -5.01 2.26 -6.09
C ILE A 86 -6.46 1.78 -6.04
N ALA A 87 -6.76 0.83 -5.14
CA ALA A 87 -8.07 0.23 -5.03
C ALA A 87 -9.20 1.25 -4.74
N GLN A 88 -8.87 2.40 -4.14
CA GLN A 88 -9.86 3.40 -3.73
C GLN A 88 -10.11 4.50 -4.77
N LYS A 89 -9.07 5.02 -5.45
CA LYS A 89 -9.20 6.20 -6.33
C LYS A 89 -8.41 6.12 -7.65
N GLY A 90 -7.55 5.11 -7.81
CA GLY A 90 -6.49 5.10 -8.84
C GLY A 90 -5.42 6.18 -8.56
N PHE A 91 -4.20 5.99 -9.09
CA PHE A 91 -3.15 7.00 -9.01
C PHE A 91 -3.32 8.11 -10.07
N ASP A 92 -2.70 9.26 -9.82
CA ASP A 92 -2.33 10.19 -10.90
C ASP A 92 -1.10 9.66 -11.66
N ALA A 93 -0.63 10.41 -12.67
CA ALA A 93 0.46 9.95 -13.53
C ALA A 93 1.77 9.70 -12.76
N GLU A 94 2.02 10.48 -11.70
CA GLU A 94 3.21 10.37 -10.87
C GLU A 94 3.12 9.17 -9.91
N GLY A 95 2.01 9.01 -9.19
CA GLY A 95 1.79 7.85 -8.33
C GLY A 95 1.81 6.52 -9.09
N MET A 96 1.34 6.51 -10.36
CA MET A 96 1.41 5.32 -11.20
C MET A 96 2.85 4.96 -11.58
N LYS A 97 3.68 5.96 -11.90
CA LYS A 97 5.10 5.75 -12.21
C LYS A 97 5.83 5.18 -10.99
N ASP A 98 5.62 5.79 -9.84
CA ASP A 98 6.21 5.36 -8.56
C ASP A 98 5.81 3.93 -8.20
N PHE A 99 4.54 3.58 -8.37
CA PHE A 99 4.05 2.22 -8.15
C PHE A 99 4.71 1.20 -9.07
N VAL A 100 4.83 1.51 -10.37
CA VAL A 100 5.49 0.63 -11.34
C VAL A 100 6.97 0.44 -10.98
N GLU A 101 7.66 1.51 -10.59
CA GLU A 101 9.05 1.46 -10.15
C GLU A 101 9.22 0.59 -8.91
N ARG A 102 8.43 0.83 -7.85
CA ARG A 102 8.46 0.02 -6.61
C ARG A 102 8.07 -1.44 -6.87
N SER A 103 7.09 -1.69 -7.74
CA SER A 103 6.69 -3.04 -8.11
C SER A 103 7.81 -3.80 -8.81
N ASN A 104 8.49 -3.15 -9.76
CA ASN A 104 9.65 -3.74 -10.43
C ASN A 104 10.78 -4.03 -9.44
N GLN A 105 11.08 -3.11 -8.52
CA GLN A 105 12.11 -3.33 -7.49
C GLN A 105 11.78 -4.54 -6.61
N VAL A 106 10.53 -4.66 -6.12
CA VAL A 106 10.09 -5.82 -5.32
C VAL A 106 10.22 -7.11 -6.12
N LEU A 107 9.70 -7.15 -7.35
CA LEU A 107 9.74 -8.35 -8.21
C LEU A 107 11.17 -8.74 -8.59
N THR A 108 12.05 -7.79 -8.87
CA THR A 108 13.47 -8.06 -9.14
C THR A 108 14.15 -8.63 -7.90
N ARG A 109 13.92 -8.06 -6.71
CA ARG A 109 14.54 -8.60 -5.47
C ARG A 109 14.05 -10.01 -5.14
N LEU A 110 12.80 -10.34 -5.48
CA LEU A 110 12.24 -11.68 -5.26
C LEU A 110 12.70 -12.71 -6.29
N THR A 111 13.16 -12.28 -7.47
CA THR A 111 13.62 -13.18 -8.55
C THR A 111 15.14 -13.31 -8.64
N THR A 112 15.90 -12.46 -7.93
CA THR A 112 17.36 -12.54 -7.89
C THR A 112 17.78 -13.54 -6.81
N HIS A 113 18.36 -14.67 -7.24
CA HIS A 113 18.95 -15.71 -6.41
C HIS A 113 20.44 -15.49 -6.17
#